data_AF-A0A8E8KAX7-F1
#
_entry.id   AF-A0A8E8KAX7-F1
#
_cell.length_a   1.000
_cell.length_b   1.000
_cell.length_c   1.000
_cell.angle_alpha   90.00
_cell.angle_beta   90.00
_cell.angle_gamma   90.00
#
_symmetry.space_group_name_H-M   'P 1'
#
loop_
_entity.id
_entity.type
_entity.pdbx_description
1 polymer ?
#
loop_
_entity_poly.entity_id
_entity_poly.type
_entity_poly.pdbx_seq_one_letter_code
_entity_poly.pdbx_strand_id
1 'polypeptide(L)'
;MSSIELTSSQKSILSALINLYGEQEDAVKGEAIAEEVDRNPGTIRNQMQSLKALQLVEGVPGPKGGYKPTSNAYEALDIQRMDEPADVPIYHESEEVEGVNVDGIDLSSVHHPELCRAEIHVQGSVRDFHEGDSVTVGPTPLSKLVIDGTVDGKDDTANVLILRIDDMRAPDEPAEH
;
A
#
# COMPACT_ATOMS: atom_id res chain seq x y z
N MET A 1 -10.80 5.07 -0.11
CA MET A 1 -10.22 6.24 0.60
C MET A 1 -10.10 7.41 -0.36
N SER A 2 -10.15 8.67 0.08
CA SER A 2 -9.92 9.82 -0.81
C SER A 2 -8.48 9.81 -1.29
N SER A 3 -8.26 9.65 -2.60
CA SER A 3 -6.92 9.70 -3.19
C SER A 3 -6.33 11.09 -2.99
N ILE A 4 -5.16 11.16 -2.34
CA ILE A 4 -4.42 12.42 -2.20
C ILE A 4 -3.74 12.70 -3.54
N GLU A 5 -4.33 13.62 -4.30
CA GLU A 5 -3.77 14.17 -5.53
C GLU A 5 -2.60 15.11 -5.21
N LEU A 6 -1.38 14.60 -5.32
CA LEU A 6 -0.14 15.37 -5.20
C LEU A 6 0.22 16.02 -6.53
N THR A 7 0.59 17.30 -6.48
CA THR A 7 1.20 17.98 -7.63
C THR A 7 2.56 17.36 -7.97
N SER A 8 3.02 17.48 -9.22
CA SER A 8 4.32 16.96 -9.64
C SER A 8 5.48 17.47 -8.76
N SER A 9 5.40 18.72 -8.28
CA SER A 9 6.39 19.28 -7.37
C SER A 9 6.36 18.61 -5.99
N GLN A 10 5.17 18.30 -5.47
CA GLN A 10 5.02 17.60 -4.19
C GLN A 10 5.49 16.15 -4.29
N LYS A 11 5.15 15.44 -5.37
CA LYS A 11 5.64 14.08 -5.63
C LYS A 11 7.17 14.03 -5.66
N SER A 12 7.80 14.97 -6.38
CA SER A 12 9.26 15.05 -6.47
C SER A 12 9.93 15.32 -5.12
N ILE A 13 9.39 16.27 -4.33
CA ILE A 13 9.92 16.58 -3.00
C ILE A 13 9.75 15.39 -2.03
N LEU A 14 8.58 14.74 -2.05
CA LEU A 14 8.29 13.60 -1.19
C LEU A 14 9.16 12.39 -1.54
N SER A 15 9.39 12.15 -2.84
CA SER A 15 10.31 11.10 -3.32
C SER A 15 11.75 11.36 -2.87
N ALA A 16 12.25 12.60 -3.02
CA ALA A 16 13.58 12.99 -2.57
C ALA A 16 13.75 12.79 -1.06
N LEU A 17 12.75 13.18 -0.26
CA LEU A 17 12.75 12.94 1.18
C LEU A 17 12.89 11.45 1.52
N ILE A 18 12.09 10.58 0.88
CA ILE A 18 12.11 9.14 1.14
C ILE A 18 13.47 8.53 0.79
N ASN A 19 14.04 8.89 -0.35
CA ASN A 19 15.34 8.39 -0.77
C ASN A 19 16.45 8.81 0.21
N LEU A 20 16.52 10.10 0.56
CA LEU A 20 17.52 10.63 1.50
C LEU A 20 17.35 10.04 2.90
N TYR A 21 16.12 9.80 3.34
CA TYR A 21 15.85 9.15 4.63
C TYR A 21 16.31 7.69 4.65
N GLY A 22 16.12 6.96 3.53
CA GLY A 22 16.54 5.56 3.41
C GLY A 22 18.06 5.34 3.48
N GLU A 23 18.86 6.34 3.13
CA GLU A 23 20.32 6.25 3.19
C GLU A 23 20.90 6.48 4.60
N GLN A 24 20.21 7.26 5.44
CA GLN A 24 20.77 7.78 6.70
C GLN A 24 19.93 7.43 7.94
N GLU A 25 18.70 6.93 7.77
CA GLU A 25 17.70 6.60 8.82
C GLU A 25 17.44 7.70 9.88
N ASP A 26 17.86 8.93 9.58
CA ASP A 26 17.78 10.11 10.46
C ASP A 26 16.99 11.25 9.79
N ALA A 27 16.57 12.26 10.57
CA ALA A 27 15.78 13.38 10.05
C ALA A 27 16.52 14.13 8.93
N VAL A 28 15.86 14.32 7.78
CA VAL A 28 16.48 14.91 6.58
C VAL A 28 16.32 16.43 6.60
N LYS A 29 17.42 17.15 6.41
CA LYS A 29 17.40 18.63 6.36
C LYS A 29 16.70 19.14 5.10
N GLY A 30 15.94 20.22 5.24
CA GLY A 30 15.26 20.85 4.12
C GLY A 30 16.22 21.33 3.02
N GLU A 31 17.43 21.72 3.40
CA GLU A 31 18.50 22.11 2.47
C GLU A 31 18.98 20.94 1.61
N ALA A 32 19.11 19.73 2.16
CA ALA A 32 19.51 18.55 1.40
C ALA A 32 18.45 18.17 0.36
N ILE A 33 17.18 18.26 0.75
CA ILE A 33 16.05 18.02 -0.17
C ILE A 33 16.02 19.09 -1.26
N ALA A 34 16.31 20.34 -0.91
CA ALA A 34 16.38 21.44 -1.85
C ALA A 34 17.48 21.25 -2.90
N GLU A 35 18.63 20.74 -2.48
CA GLU A 35 19.73 20.36 -3.37
C GLU A 35 19.32 19.21 -4.31
N GLU A 36 18.72 18.16 -3.78
CA GLU A 36 18.29 16.97 -4.55
C GLU A 36 17.27 17.31 -5.65
N VAL A 37 16.32 18.22 -5.37
CA VAL A 37 15.29 18.58 -6.37
C VAL A 37 15.58 19.88 -7.13
N ASP A 38 16.77 20.45 -6.98
CA ASP A 38 17.20 21.74 -7.57
C ASP A 38 16.18 22.88 -7.32
N ARG A 39 15.88 23.12 -6.04
CA ARG A 39 14.93 24.16 -5.59
C ARG A 39 15.52 25.01 -4.48
N ASN A 40 14.87 26.15 -4.24
CA ASN A 40 15.24 27.01 -3.11
C ASN A 40 14.80 26.38 -1.76
N PRO A 41 15.64 26.38 -0.72
CA PRO A 41 15.29 25.85 0.61
C PRO A 41 14.02 26.47 1.23
N GLY A 42 13.77 27.76 0.99
CA GLY A 42 12.54 28.43 1.43
C GLY A 42 11.29 27.85 0.77
N THR A 43 11.37 27.48 -0.50
CA THR A 43 10.29 26.80 -1.22
C THR A 43 10.06 25.39 -0.66
N ILE A 44 11.13 24.64 -0.38
CA ILE A 44 11.01 23.31 0.23
C ILE A 44 10.34 23.40 1.59
N ARG A 45 10.74 24.37 2.43
CA ARG A 45 10.09 24.58 3.73
C ARG A 45 8.59 24.82 3.60
N ASN A 46 8.16 25.63 2.63
CA ASN A 46 6.74 25.87 2.38
C ASN A 46 6.02 24.61 1.90
N GLN A 47 6.60 23.86 0.95
CA GLN A 47 6.02 22.61 0.45
C GLN A 47 5.94 21.54 1.55
N MET A 48 6.92 21.48 2.42
CA MET A 48 6.92 20.59 3.59
C MET A 48 5.83 20.94 4.60
N GLN A 49 5.46 22.22 4.75
CA GLN A 49 4.31 22.59 5.57
C GLN A 49 3.00 22.04 4.97
N SER A 50 2.85 22.13 3.65
CA SER A 50 1.70 21.54 2.95
C SER A 50 1.68 20.02 3.06
N LEU A 51 2.80 19.34 2.86
CA LEU A 51 2.92 17.89 2.99
C LEU A 51 2.68 17.40 4.43
N LYS A 52 3.10 18.19 5.43
CA LYS A 52 2.79 17.92 6.84
C LYS A 52 1.29 18.05 7.14
N ALA A 53 0.61 19.02 6.53
CA ALA A 53 -0.85 19.16 6.68
C ALA A 53 -1.62 17.97 6.07
N LEU A 54 -1.05 17.32 5.05
CA LEU A 54 -1.54 16.07 4.46
C LEU A 54 -1.11 14.82 5.24
N GLN A 55 -0.44 14.98 6.39
CA GLN A 55 0.09 13.87 7.20
C GLN A 55 1.05 12.95 6.45
N LEU A 56 1.75 13.46 5.44
CA LEU A 56 2.76 12.71 4.67
C LEU A 56 4.16 12.89 5.26
N VAL A 57 4.37 13.93 6.06
CA VAL A 57 5.71 14.27 6.58
C VAL A 57 5.61 14.77 8.01
N GLU A 58 6.53 14.32 8.85
CA GLU A 58 6.73 14.84 10.20
C GLU A 58 7.90 15.84 10.23
N GLY A 59 7.76 16.88 11.04
CA GLY A 59 8.84 17.84 11.29
C GLY A 59 9.50 17.58 12.62
N VAL A 60 10.82 17.35 12.60
CA VAL A 60 11.64 17.12 13.80
C VAL A 60 12.32 18.45 14.18
N PRO A 61 12.10 18.98 15.40
CA PRO A 61 12.73 20.23 15.83
C PRO A 61 14.20 20.03 16.28
N GLY A 62 14.97 21.12 16.30
CA GLY A 62 16.31 21.16 16.86
C GLY A 62 17.45 21.20 15.83
N PRO A 63 18.72 21.23 16.27
CA PRO A 63 19.89 21.38 15.39
C PRO A 63 20.18 20.16 14.51
N LYS A 64 19.70 18.97 14.93
CA LYS A 64 19.62 17.74 14.11
C LYS A 64 18.21 17.51 13.56
N GLY A 65 17.38 18.55 13.60
CA GLY A 65 16.01 18.51 13.11
C GLY A 65 15.94 18.47 11.58
N GLY A 66 14.74 18.33 11.07
CA GLY A 66 14.48 18.11 9.65
C GLY A 66 13.10 17.52 9.44
N TYR A 67 13.01 16.66 8.44
CA TYR A 67 11.77 16.04 8.00
C TYR A 67 11.91 14.52 7.99
N LYS A 68 10.83 13.82 8.32
CA LYS A 68 10.73 12.36 8.21
C LYS A 68 9.49 11.99 7.41
N PRO A 69 9.58 11.05 6.46
CA PRO A 69 8.39 10.53 5.80
C PRO A 69 7.55 9.72 6.79
N THR A 70 6.23 9.80 6.67
CA THR A 70 5.29 8.90 7.37
C THR A 70 4.99 7.68 6.51
N SER A 71 4.35 6.64 7.07
CA SER A 71 3.84 5.51 6.27
C SER A 71 2.95 5.98 5.09
N ASN A 72 2.05 6.94 5.35
CA ASN A 72 1.19 7.54 4.33
C ASN A 72 1.95 8.15 3.14
N ALA A 73 3.22 8.54 3.30
CA ALA A 73 4.01 9.07 2.19
C ALA A 73 4.41 7.99 1.19
N TYR A 74 4.73 6.80 1.69
CA TYR A 74 5.08 5.65 0.85
C TYR A 74 3.84 5.21 0.07
N GLU A 75 2.72 5.01 0.76
CA GLU A 75 1.43 4.69 0.14
C GLU A 75 1.01 5.75 -0.89
N ALA A 76 1.12 7.05 -0.55
CA ALA A 76 0.73 8.11 -1.46
C ALA A 76 1.59 8.11 -2.74
N LEU A 77 2.88 7.79 -2.68
CA LEU A 77 3.72 7.69 -3.88
C LEU A 77 3.50 6.39 -4.66
N ASP A 78 3.18 5.28 -3.98
CA ASP A 78 2.89 4.01 -4.64
C ASP A 78 1.55 4.08 -5.39
N ILE A 79 0.50 4.66 -4.80
CA ILE A 79 -0.79 4.90 -5.45
C ILE A 79 -0.62 5.79 -6.71
N GLN A 80 0.29 6.77 -6.66
CA GLN A 80 0.58 7.67 -7.79
C GLN A 80 1.37 6.99 -8.93
N ARG A 81 2.00 5.83 -8.67
CA ARG A 81 2.75 5.05 -9.67
C ARG A 81 1.91 3.99 -10.38
N MET A 82 0.66 3.78 -9.93
CA MET A 82 -0.26 2.77 -10.45
C MET A 82 -1.01 3.22 -11.73
N ASP A 83 -0.34 3.87 -12.68
CA ASP A 83 -0.96 4.20 -13.99
C ASP A 83 -1.28 2.93 -14.84
N GLU A 84 -0.94 1.73 -14.37
CA GLU A 84 -1.51 0.43 -14.75
C GLU A 84 -1.30 -0.57 -13.58
N PRO A 85 -2.29 -0.79 -12.69
CA PRO A 85 -2.18 -1.79 -11.63
C PRO A 85 -2.03 -3.17 -12.25
N ALA A 86 -1.01 -3.93 -11.84
CA ALA A 86 -0.94 -5.34 -12.21
C ALA A 86 -2.13 -6.08 -11.57
N ASP A 87 -2.82 -6.89 -12.37
CA ASP A 87 -3.99 -7.63 -11.91
C ASP A 87 -3.61 -8.68 -10.86
N VAL A 88 -4.38 -8.71 -9.79
CA VAL A 88 -4.38 -9.71 -8.72
C VAL A 88 -5.81 -10.28 -8.68
N PRO A 89 -6.05 -11.40 -9.39
CA PRO A 89 -7.39 -11.93 -9.56
C PRO A 89 -7.92 -12.53 -8.25
N ILE A 90 -9.24 -12.63 -8.19
CA ILE A 90 -9.97 -13.34 -7.15
C ILE A 90 -10.84 -14.41 -7.80
N TYR A 91 -10.81 -15.62 -7.25
CA TYR A 91 -11.65 -16.73 -7.67
C TYR A 91 -12.67 -17.03 -6.59
N HIS A 92 -13.92 -17.18 -6.99
CA HIS A 92 -15.03 -17.62 -6.16
C HIS A 92 -15.44 -19.02 -6.62
N GLU A 93 -15.38 -20.01 -5.74
CA GLU A 93 -15.72 -21.40 -6.08
C GLU A 93 -14.97 -21.93 -7.33
N SER A 94 -13.69 -21.54 -7.48
CA SER A 94 -12.81 -21.83 -8.63
C SER A 94 -13.13 -21.10 -9.95
N GLU A 95 -14.10 -20.19 -9.97
CA GLU A 95 -14.39 -19.33 -11.12
C GLU A 95 -13.84 -17.92 -10.87
N GLU A 96 -13.13 -17.36 -11.85
CA GLU A 96 -12.59 -16.00 -11.74
C GLU A 96 -13.73 -14.98 -11.70
N VAL A 97 -13.67 -14.04 -10.76
CA VAL A 97 -14.68 -12.99 -10.64
C VAL A 97 -14.27 -11.81 -11.50
N GLU A 98 -14.92 -11.68 -12.66
CA GLU A 98 -14.65 -10.57 -13.58
C GLU A 98 -14.94 -9.20 -12.96
N GLY A 99 -14.06 -8.24 -13.23
CA GLY A 99 -14.24 -6.85 -12.77
C GLY A 99 -13.97 -6.63 -11.28
N VAL A 100 -13.35 -7.61 -10.60
CA VAL A 100 -12.85 -7.48 -9.24
C VAL A 100 -11.34 -7.70 -9.24
N ASN A 101 -10.60 -6.74 -8.70
CA ASN A 101 -9.14 -6.80 -8.59
C ASN A 101 -8.70 -6.52 -7.15
N VAL A 102 -7.72 -7.26 -6.64
CA VAL A 102 -7.21 -7.05 -5.28
C VAL A 102 -6.18 -5.91 -5.26
N ASP A 103 -6.38 -4.92 -4.38
CA ASP A 103 -5.45 -3.80 -4.19
C ASP A 103 -4.74 -3.80 -2.83
N GLY A 104 -5.18 -4.63 -1.88
CA GLY A 104 -4.56 -4.78 -0.58
C GLY A 104 -4.86 -6.12 0.08
N ILE A 105 -3.88 -6.65 0.81
CA ILE A 105 -3.99 -7.88 1.61
C ILE A 105 -3.40 -7.61 2.98
N ASP A 106 -4.24 -7.59 4.01
CA ASP A 106 -3.82 -7.42 5.40
C ASP A 106 -3.95 -8.74 6.16
N LEU A 107 -2.82 -9.24 6.69
CA LEU A 107 -2.77 -10.48 7.46
C LEU A 107 -2.79 -10.20 8.95
N SER A 108 -3.70 -10.85 9.67
CA SER A 108 -3.82 -10.76 11.11
C SER A 108 -3.70 -12.14 11.78
N SER A 109 -3.27 -12.14 13.05
CA SER A 109 -3.16 -13.35 13.86
C SER A 109 -2.27 -14.46 13.27
N VAL A 110 -1.25 -14.10 12.47
CA VAL A 110 -0.34 -15.04 11.76
C VAL A 110 0.42 -16.05 12.64
N HIS A 111 0.47 -15.82 13.95
CA HIS A 111 1.08 -16.72 14.93
C HIS A 111 0.12 -17.80 15.44
N HIS A 112 -1.16 -17.71 15.07
CA HIS A 112 -2.21 -18.66 15.44
C HIS A 112 -2.65 -19.47 14.22
N PRO A 113 -2.37 -20.79 14.18
CA PRO A 113 -2.66 -21.63 13.02
C PRO A 113 -4.13 -21.64 12.59
N GLU A 114 -5.07 -21.50 13.54
CA GLU A 114 -6.52 -21.63 13.28
C GLU A 114 -7.26 -20.27 13.26
N LEU A 115 -6.58 -19.19 13.65
CA LEU A 115 -7.18 -17.84 13.75
C LEU A 115 -6.57 -16.87 12.75
N CYS A 116 -5.69 -17.34 11.87
CA CYS A 116 -5.09 -16.51 10.83
C CYS A 116 -6.19 -16.01 9.88
N ARG A 117 -6.27 -14.69 9.73
CA ARG A 117 -7.25 -14.06 8.84
C ARG A 117 -6.57 -13.15 7.85
N ALA A 118 -7.16 -13.06 6.67
CA ALA A 118 -6.81 -12.07 5.66
C ALA A 118 -7.98 -11.10 5.47
N GLU A 119 -7.70 -9.81 5.53
CA GLU A 119 -8.59 -8.76 5.03
C GLU A 119 -8.16 -8.42 3.61
N ILE A 120 -9.04 -8.68 2.64
CA ILE A 120 -8.78 -8.52 1.22
C ILE A 120 -9.52 -7.27 0.76
N HIS A 121 -8.75 -6.25 0.39
CA HIS A 121 -9.27 -5.01 -0.17
C HIS A 121 -9.38 -5.15 -1.69
N VAL A 122 -10.56 -4.85 -2.23
CA VAL A 122 -10.83 -5.03 -3.66
C VAL A 122 -11.35 -3.78 -4.35
N GLN A 123 -10.94 -3.62 -5.60
CA GLN A 123 -11.56 -2.74 -6.58
C GLN A 123 -12.62 -3.53 -7.33
N GLY A 124 -13.88 -3.30 -7.00
CA GLY A 124 -15.00 -4.07 -7.54
C GLY A 124 -16.11 -4.23 -6.49
N SER A 125 -17.03 -5.15 -6.75
CA SER A 125 -18.14 -5.45 -5.84
C SER A 125 -17.87 -6.75 -5.08
N VAL A 126 -18.01 -6.70 -3.74
CA VAL A 126 -17.96 -7.89 -2.86
C VAL A 126 -19.34 -8.50 -2.59
N ARG A 127 -20.38 -8.00 -3.27
CA ARG A 127 -21.77 -8.38 -2.97
C ARG A 127 -22.10 -9.84 -3.25
N ASP A 128 -21.43 -10.44 -4.21
CA ASP A 128 -21.70 -11.81 -4.66
C ASP A 128 -20.99 -12.87 -3.82
N PHE A 129 -20.09 -12.46 -2.90
CA PHE A 129 -19.46 -13.33 -1.92
C PHE A 129 -20.33 -13.47 -0.66
N HIS A 130 -20.40 -14.66 -0.11
CA HIS A 130 -21.20 -14.99 1.07
C HIS A 130 -20.35 -15.73 2.11
N GLU A 131 -20.73 -15.62 3.38
CA GLU A 131 -20.07 -16.38 4.45
C GLU A 131 -20.10 -17.89 4.15
N GLY A 132 -18.95 -18.55 4.26
CA GLY A 132 -18.77 -19.95 3.94
C GLY A 132 -18.28 -20.25 2.53
N ASP A 133 -18.24 -19.25 1.63
CA ASP A 133 -17.76 -19.43 0.27
C ASP A 133 -16.24 -19.66 0.24
N SER A 134 -15.78 -20.49 -0.69
CA SER A 134 -14.37 -20.71 -0.96
C SER A 134 -13.84 -19.63 -1.89
N VAL A 135 -12.76 -18.96 -1.48
CA VAL A 135 -12.13 -17.87 -2.21
C VAL A 135 -10.63 -18.09 -2.34
N THR A 136 -10.12 -17.90 -3.54
CA THR A 136 -8.67 -17.87 -3.82
C THR A 136 -8.27 -16.48 -4.28
N VAL A 137 -7.25 -15.90 -3.65
CA VAL A 137 -6.70 -14.58 -3.97
C VAL A 137 -5.29 -14.72 -4.54
N GLY A 138 -5.05 -14.08 -5.67
CA GLY A 138 -3.77 -14.13 -6.39
C GLY A 138 -3.78 -15.06 -7.60
N PRO A 139 -2.63 -15.30 -8.23
CA PRO A 139 -1.28 -15.02 -7.72
C PRO A 139 -0.94 -13.53 -7.73
N THR A 140 -0.23 -13.05 -6.70
CA THR A 140 0.30 -11.69 -6.71
C THR A 140 1.46 -11.52 -7.71
N PRO A 141 1.66 -10.34 -8.32
CA PRO A 141 2.54 -10.18 -9.48
C PRO A 141 4.01 -10.55 -9.22
N LEU A 142 4.53 -10.20 -8.03
CA LEU A 142 5.95 -10.37 -7.70
C LEU A 142 6.25 -11.70 -7.00
N SER A 143 5.59 -11.98 -5.88
CA SER A 143 5.87 -13.17 -5.06
C SER A 143 5.12 -14.41 -5.51
N LYS A 144 4.18 -14.27 -6.47
CA LYS A 144 3.24 -15.33 -6.86
C LYS A 144 2.56 -15.93 -5.63
N LEU A 145 2.21 -15.06 -4.66
CA LEU A 145 1.51 -15.46 -3.45
C LEU A 145 0.07 -15.80 -3.83
N VAL A 146 -0.37 -16.97 -3.42
CA VAL A 146 -1.77 -17.41 -3.49
C VAL A 146 -2.26 -17.67 -2.07
N ILE A 147 -3.44 -17.12 -1.75
CA ILE A 147 -4.13 -17.32 -0.49
C ILE A 147 -5.43 -18.03 -0.79
N ASP A 148 -5.60 -19.22 -0.21
CA ASP A 148 -6.86 -19.95 -0.21
C ASP A 148 -7.55 -19.74 1.14
N GLY A 149 -8.83 -19.40 1.12
CA GLY A 149 -9.57 -19.16 2.34
C GLY A 149 -11.07 -19.27 2.19
N THR A 150 -11.73 -19.36 3.35
CA THR A 150 -13.19 -19.36 3.47
C THR A 150 -13.65 -17.96 3.90
N VAL A 151 -14.71 -17.43 3.29
CA VAL A 151 -15.28 -16.13 3.69
C VAL A 151 -15.89 -16.23 5.09
N ASP A 152 -15.39 -15.43 6.01
CA ASP A 152 -15.91 -15.28 7.37
C ASP A 152 -16.76 -14.01 7.55
N GLY A 153 -16.67 -13.07 6.61
CA GLY A 153 -17.48 -11.87 6.59
C GLY A 153 -17.09 -10.91 5.46
N LYS A 154 -17.87 -9.85 5.29
CA LYS A 154 -17.59 -8.77 4.32
C LYS A 154 -18.04 -7.41 4.81
N ASP A 155 -17.38 -6.36 4.33
CA ASP A 155 -17.81 -4.97 4.45
C ASP A 155 -18.08 -4.39 3.05
N ASP A 156 -19.37 -4.31 2.69
CA ASP A 156 -19.83 -3.76 1.40
C ASP A 156 -19.52 -2.26 1.25
N THR A 157 -19.31 -1.52 2.35
CA THR A 157 -19.01 -0.08 2.29
C THR A 157 -17.54 0.17 2.01
N ALA A 158 -16.68 -0.66 2.60
CA ALA A 158 -15.23 -0.58 2.43
C ALA A 158 -14.71 -1.45 1.25
N ASN A 159 -15.55 -2.28 0.65
CA ASN A 159 -15.17 -3.32 -0.33
C ASN A 159 -14.08 -4.25 0.22
N VAL A 160 -14.34 -4.81 1.40
CA VAL A 160 -13.41 -5.71 2.09
C VAL A 160 -14.04 -7.09 2.25
N LEU A 161 -13.27 -8.13 1.94
CA LEU A 161 -13.59 -9.53 2.27
C LEU A 161 -12.71 -9.98 3.43
N ILE A 162 -13.31 -10.59 4.45
CA ILE A 162 -12.60 -11.17 5.58
C ILE A 162 -12.57 -12.68 5.35
N LEU A 163 -11.37 -13.22 5.13
CA LEU A 163 -11.15 -14.64 4.92
C LEU A 163 -10.56 -15.28 6.18
N ARG A 164 -11.07 -16.46 6.56
CA ARG A 164 -10.28 -17.43 7.32
C ARG A 164 -9.32 -18.11 6.35
N ILE A 165 -8.04 -18.07 6.65
CA ILE A 165 -7.03 -18.65 5.77
C ILE A 165 -7.01 -20.16 5.93
N ASP A 166 -7.18 -20.88 4.81
CA ASP A 166 -7.09 -22.34 4.74
C ASP A 166 -5.69 -22.77 4.26
N ASP A 167 -5.08 -22.03 3.32
CA ASP A 167 -3.68 -22.23 2.88
C ASP A 167 -3.04 -20.93 2.35
N MET A 168 -1.70 -20.85 2.39
CA MET A 168 -0.91 -19.78 1.77
C MET A 168 0.34 -20.34 1.09
N ARG A 169 0.47 -20.12 -0.20
CA ARG A 169 1.55 -20.68 -1.04
C ARG A 169 2.33 -19.57 -1.73
N ALA A 170 3.67 -19.64 -1.64
CA ALA A 170 4.57 -18.76 -2.38
C ALA A 170 5.94 -19.43 -2.63
N PRO A 171 6.47 -19.46 -3.88
CA PRO A 171 5.79 -19.11 -5.12
C PRO A 171 4.88 -20.26 -5.61
N ASP A 172 3.67 -19.93 -6.08
CA ASP A 172 2.70 -20.93 -6.57
C ASP A 172 2.89 -21.35 -8.04
N GLU A 173 3.88 -20.75 -8.71
CA GLU A 173 4.43 -21.23 -9.98
C GLU A 173 5.97 -21.19 -9.89
N PRO A 174 6.70 -22.13 -10.53
CA PRO A 174 8.15 -22.02 -10.62
C PRO A 174 8.52 -20.77 -11.44
N ALA A 175 9.44 -19.95 -10.92
CA ALA A 175 9.93 -18.77 -11.62
C ALA A 175 10.49 -19.15 -13.00
N GLU A 176 9.95 -18.57 -14.07
CA GLU A 176 10.64 -18.56 -15.36
C GLU A 176 11.89 -17.67 -15.22
N HIS A 177 13.06 -18.30 -15.35
CA HIS A 177 14.38 -17.66 -15.30
C HIS A 177 14.75 -16.98 -16.62
#